data_AF-A0A936DT37-F1
#
_entry.id   AF-A0A936DT37-F1
#
_cell.length_a   1.000
_cell.length_b   1.000
_cell.length_c   1.000
_cell.angle_alpha   90.00
_cell.angle_beta   90.00
_cell.angle_gamma   90.00
#
_symmetry.space_group_name_H-M   'P 1'
#
loop_
_entity.id
_entity.type
_entity.pdbx_description
1 polymer ?
#
loop_
_entity_poly.entity_id
_entity_poly.type
_entity_poly.pdbx_seq_one_letter_code
_entity_poly.pdbx_strand_id
1 'polypeptide(L)'
;MANASAKLSDAERAALRAELEAARKQVSEASKRIAELSMQLNEFSPRAYVFQYLNESRRALIGVVLDADAEGVKVIGLTPNGPAAKAGIQVGDRLISIDKKPVTKVASDTAAAVAAARALFR
;
A
#
# COMPACT_ATOMS: atom_id res chain seq x y z
N MET A 1 23.48 -31.34 18.29
CA MET A 1 24.15 -30.30 17.48
C MET A 1 23.53 -28.96 17.81
N ALA A 2 24.17 -28.21 18.69
CA ALA A 2 23.81 -26.83 19.00
C ALA A 2 24.66 -25.94 18.10
N ASN A 3 24.06 -25.02 17.32
CA ASN A 3 24.88 -23.99 16.69
C ASN A 3 24.14 -22.65 16.50
N ALA A 4 24.70 -21.63 17.14
CA ALA A 4 24.74 -20.22 16.75
C ALA A 4 23.43 -19.41 16.60
N SER A 5 22.55 -19.41 17.60
CA SER A 5 21.83 -18.17 17.95
C SER A 5 22.64 -17.44 19.02
N ALA A 6 23.79 -16.87 18.64
CA ALA A 6 24.51 -15.94 19.50
C ALA A 6 23.58 -14.74 19.74
N LYS A 7 23.30 -14.44 21.02
CA LYS A 7 22.43 -13.32 21.40
C LYS A 7 23.09 -12.02 20.93
N LEU A 8 22.70 -11.53 19.74
CA LEU A 8 23.01 -10.17 19.29
C LEU A 8 22.72 -9.21 20.44
N SER A 9 23.72 -8.43 20.85
CA SER A 9 23.57 -7.41 21.87
C SER A 9 22.55 -6.36 21.44
N ASP A 10 21.95 -5.63 22.38
CA ASP A 10 20.95 -4.63 22.04
C ASP A 10 21.51 -3.51 21.15
N ALA A 11 22.80 -3.20 21.31
CA ALA A 11 23.53 -2.26 20.45
C ALA A 11 23.66 -2.80 19.00
N GLU A 12 24.05 -4.06 18.82
CA GLU A 12 24.15 -4.69 17.49
C GLU A 12 22.77 -4.80 16.81
N ARG A 13 21.72 -5.12 17.58
CA ARG A 13 20.34 -5.14 17.06
C ARG A 13 19.85 -3.76 16.64
N ALA A 14 20.21 -2.71 17.38
CA ALA A 14 19.88 -1.34 17.03
C ALA A 14 20.59 -0.90 15.74
N ALA A 15 21.89 -1.23 15.61
CA ALA A 15 22.68 -0.95 14.41
C ALA A 15 22.11 -1.68 13.18
N LEU A 16 21.83 -2.98 13.29
CA LEU A 16 21.23 -3.77 12.20
C LEU A 16 19.85 -3.24 11.80
N ARG A 17 19.03 -2.79 12.77
CA ARG A 17 17.73 -2.17 12.47
C ARG A 17 17.89 -0.85 11.74
N ALA A 18 18.82 0.00 12.15
CA ALA A 18 19.09 1.26 11.47
C ALA A 18 19.58 1.04 10.04
N GLU A 19 20.47 0.07 9.82
CA GLU A 19 20.93 -0.32 8.50
C GLU A 19 19.80 -0.86 7.62
N LEU A 20 18.94 -1.72 8.17
CA LEU A 20 17.76 -2.21 7.48
C LEU A 20 16.79 -1.08 7.11
N GLU A 21 16.58 -0.09 7.98
CA GLU A 21 15.78 1.08 7.67
C GLU A 21 16.39 1.93 6.55
N ALA A 22 17.72 2.10 6.55
CA ALA A 22 18.43 2.80 5.47
C ALA A 22 18.30 2.06 4.13
N ALA A 23 18.50 0.74 4.12
CA ALA A 23 18.33 -0.09 2.93
C ALA A 23 16.89 -0.03 2.40
N ARG A 24 15.88 -0.09 3.29
CA ARG A 24 14.47 0.07 2.92
C ARG A 24 14.18 1.43 2.29
N LYS A 25 14.76 2.51 2.84
CA LYS A 25 14.63 3.87 2.26
C LYS A 25 15.20 3.92 0.85
N GLN A 26 16.37 3.32 0.61
CA GLN A 26 16.98 3.29 -0.73
C GLN A 26 16.09 2.56 -1.75
N VAL A 27 15.53 1.40 -1.38
CA VAL A 27 14.61 0.64 -2.26
C VAL A 27 13.33 1.43 -2.54
N SER A 28 12.80 2.12 -1.52
CA SER A 28 11.64 3.01 -1.64
C SER A 28 11.91 4.15 -2.65
N GLU A 29 13.00 4.89 -2.49
CA GLU A 29 13.37 5.98 -3.41
C GLU A 29 13.62 5.48 -4.84
N ALA A 30 14.30 4.35 -5.01
CA ALA A 30 14.49 3.74 -6.32
C ALA A 30 13.16 3.36 -6.99
N SER A 31 12.23 2.80 -6.22
CA SER A 31 10.89 2.43 -6.72
C SER A 31 10.08 3.66 -7.15
N LYS A 32 10.13 4.77 -6.40
CA LYS A 32 9.50 6.04 -6.80
C LYS A 32 10.00 6.50 -8.15
N ARG A 33 11.32 6.52 -8.32
CA ARG A 33 11.96 7.00 -9.54
C ARG A 33 11.59 6.14 -10.75
N ILE A 34 11.50 4.82 -10.57
CA ILE A 34 11.05 3.91 -11.63
C ILE A 34 9.58 4.17 -12.00
N ALA A 35 8.70 4.37 -11.02
CA ALA A 35 7.30 4.68 -11.26
C ALA A 35 7.13 6.02 -12.01
N GLU A 36 7.83 7.07 -11.59
CA GLU A 36 7.83 8.38 -12.27
C GLU A 36 8.29 8.27 -13.73
N LEU A 37 9.42 7.60 -13.97
CA LEU A 37 9.93 7.40 -15.32
C LEU A 37 8.96 6.58 -16.19
N SER A 38 8.34 5.53 -15.61
CA SER A 38 7.36 4.70 -16.32
C SER A 38 6.12 5.51 -16.71
N MET A 39 5.64 6.41 -15.84
CA MET A 39 4.53 7.32 -16.14
C MET A 39 4.89 8.31 -17.26
N GLN A 40 6.10 8.89 -17.22
CA GLN A 40 6.57 9.80 -18.27
C GLN A 40 6.67 9.10 -19.64
N LEU A 41 7.04 7.83 -19.64
CA LEU A 41 7.14 7.01 -20.85
C LEU A 41 5.78 6.47 -21.32
N ASN A 42 4.68 6.76 -20.61
CA ASN A 42 3.35 6.21 -20.86
C ASN A 42 3.33 4.66 -20.93
N GLU A 43 4.32 4.00 -20.31
CA GLU A 43 4.43 2.55 -20.17
C GLU A 43 3.58 2.12 -18.97
N PHE A 44 2.26 2.08 -19.17
CA PHE A 44 1.32 1.50 -18.23
C PHE A 44 1.47 -0.02 -18.18
N SER A 45 2.57 -0.50 -17.58
CA SER A 45 2.78 -1.92 -17.31
C SER A 45 2.30 -2.27 -15.89
N PRO A 46 1.78 -3.50 -15.65
CA PRO A 46 1.43 -3.98 -14.31
C PRO A 46 2.59 -3.84 -13.28
N ARG A 47 3.85 -3.77 -13.75
CA ARG A 47 5.02 -3.53 -12.91
C ARG A 47 5.10 -2.10 -12.37
N ALA A 48 4.66 -1.09 -13.12
CA ALA A 48 4.60 0.29 -12.65
C ALA A 48 3.70 0.43 -11.40
N TYR A 49 2.59 -0.31 -11.38
CA TYR A 49 1.73 -0.43 -10.19
C TYR A 49 2.46 -1.11 -9.03
N VAL A 50 3.21 -2.20 -9.27
CA VAL A 50 3.96 -2.92 -8.23
C VAL A 50 4.98 -2.00 -7.53
N PHE A 51 5.64 -1.09 -8.24
CA PHE A 51 6.57 -0.13 -7.60
C PHE A 51 5.86 0.84 -6.64
N GLN A 52 4.62 1.25 -6.95
CA GLN A 52 3.81 2.06 -6.05
C GLN A 52 3.44 1.28 -4.77
N TYR A 53 3.22 -0.04 -4.86
CA TYR A 53 2.94 -0.92 -3.72
C TYR A 53 4.18 -1.19 -2.84
N LEU A 54 5.36 -1.36 -3.44
CA LEU A 54 6.60 -1.67 -2.70
C LEU A 54 7.11 -0.46 -1.89
N ASN A 55 6.80 0.74 -2.35
CA ASN A 55 7.31 1.99 -1.81
C ASN A 55 6.58 2.46 -0.53
N GLU A 56 5.36 1.97 -0.24
CA GLU A 56 4.59 2.33 0.95
C GLU A 56 4.52 1.18 1.98
N SER A 57 5.68 0.63 2.33
CA SER A 57 5.83 -0.49 3.29
C SER A 57 5.37 -0.19 4.75
N ARG A 58 4.74 0.96 5.02
CA ARG A 58 4.10 1.29 6.32
C ARG A 58 2.59 1.53 6.23
N ARG A 59 1.95 1.31 5.07
CA ARG A 59 0.49 1.31 5.00
C ARG A 59 -0.02 -0.08 5.31
N ALA A 60 -0.89 -0.20 6.32
CA ALA A 60 -1.65 -1.43 6.54
C ALA A 60 -2.55 -1.66 5.31
N LEU A 61 -2.17 -2.61 4.46
CA LEU A 61 -3.00 -3.02 3.33
C LEU A 61 -4.04 -3.99 3.87
N ILE A 62 -5.30 -3.56 3.98
CA ILE A 62 -6.43 -4.42 4.40
C ILE A 62 -6.77 -5.51 3.36
N GLY A 63 -6.07 -5.53 2.21
CA GLY A 63 -6.22 -6.56 1.17
C GLY A 63 -7.27 -6.24 0.13
N VAL A 64 -7.58 -4.96 -0.11
CA VAL A 64 -8.50 -4.50 -1.17
C VAL A 64 -7.77 -3.73 -2.25
N VAL A 65 -8.23 -3.87 -3.49
CA VAL A 65 -7.90 -3.00 -4.62
C VAL A 65 -9.09 -2.09 -4.85
N LEU A 66 -8.83 -0.78 -4.85
CA LEU A 66 -9.86 0.25 -4.98
C LEU A 66 -9.72 0.94 -6.33
N ASP A 67 -10.87 1.29 -6.89
CA ASP A 67 -11.03 2.15 -8.05
C ASP A 67 -12.05 3.24 -7.71
N ALA A 68 -12.14 4.29 -8.51
CA ALA A 68 -13.14 5.33 -8.31
C ALA A 68 -13.82 5.71 -9.61
N ASP A 69 -15.09 6.05 -9.50
CA ASP A 69 -15.97 6.47 -10.59
C ASP A 69 -16.77 7.73 -10.19
N ALA A 70 -17.70 8.16 -11.05
CA ALA A 70 -18.57 9.31 -10.80
C ALA A 70 -19.47 9.15 -9.55
N GLU A 71 -19.63 7.94 -9.05
CA GLU A 71 -20.47 7.61 -7.89
C GLU A 71 -19.65 7.47 -6.60
N GLY A 72 -18.32 7.29 -6.67
CA GLY A 72 -17.42 7.22 -5.51
C GLY A 72 -16.36 6.13 -5.63
N VAL A 73 -15.88 5.60 -4.49
CA VAL A 73 -14.83 4.57 -4.44
C VAL A 73 -15.45 3.18 -4.37
N LYS A 74 -15.02 2.27 -5.25
CA LYS A 74 -15.48 0.88 -5.34
C LYS A 74 -14.34 -0.12 -5.14
N VAL A 75 -14.66 -1.30 -4.64
CA VAL A 75 -13.74 -2.44 -4.56
C VAL A 75 -13.73 -3.17 -5.90
N ILE A 76 -12.56 -3.23 -6.55
CA ILE A 76 -12.37 -3.95 -7.82
C ILE A 76 -11.55 -5.23 -7.68
N GLY A 77 -10.97 -5.46 -6.50
CA GLY A 77 -10.16 -6.64 -6.26
C GLY A 77 -9.99 -6.89 -4.77
N LEU A 78 -9.77 -8.16 -4.45
CA LEU A 78 -9.65 -8.64 -3.08
C LEU A 78 -8.50 -9.64 -3.00
N THR A 79 -7.69 -9.54 -1.95
CA THR A 79 -6.64 -10.53 -1.65
C THR A 79 -7.31 -11.76 -1.04
N PRO A 80 -7.18 -12.96 -1.67
CA PRO A 80 -7.76 -14.19 -1.12
C PRO A 80 -7.27 -14.45 0.30
N ASN A 81 -8.19 -14.84 1.20
CA ASN A 81 -7.91 -15.09 2.63
C ASN A 81 -7.32 -13.88 3.40
N GLY A 82 -7.32 -12.68 2.81
CA GLY A 82 -6.86 -11.44 3.44
C GLY A 82 -7.84 -10.89 4.49
N PRO A 83 -7.45 -9.85 5.25
CA PRO A 83 -8.29 -9.25 6.29
C PRO A 83 -9.66 -8.77 5.77
N ALA A 84 -9.70 -8.08 4.64
CA ALA A 84 -10.95 -7.62 4.03
C ALA A 84 -11.85 -8.79 3.60
N ALA A 85 -11.27 -9.87 3.05
CA ALA A 85 -12.03 -11.06 2.68
C ALA A 85 -12.64 -11.75 3.91
N LYS A 86 -11.87 -11.85 4.99
CA LYS A 86 -12.35 -12.38 6.29
C LYS A 86 -13.42 -11.50 6.92
N ALA A 87 -13.38 -10.19 6.66
CA ALA A 87 -14.41 -9.25 7.08
C ALA A 87 -15.68 -9.28 6.21
N GLY A 88 -15.70 -10.09 5.14
CA GLY A 88 -16.85 -10.24 4.26
C GLY A 88 -16.98 -9.18 3.17
N ILE A 89 -15.96 -8.35 2.94
CA ILE A 89 -15.93 -7.38 1.83
C ILE A 89 -15.86 -8.13 0.51
N GLN A 90 -16.62 -7.66 -0.48
CA GLN A 90 -16.74 -8.25 -1.81
C GLN A 90 -16.30 -7.29 -2.92
N VAL A 91 -15.94 -7.86 -4.07
CA VAL A 91 -15.74 -7.08 -5.30
C VAL A 91 -17.10 -6.52 -5.73
N GLY A 92 -17.14 -5.23 -6.04
CA GLY A 92 -18.36 -4.49 -6.32
C GLY A 92 -18.86 -3.65 -5.15
N ASP A 93 -18.37 -3.88 -3.93
CA ASP A 93 -18.75 -3.07 -2.78
C ASP A 93 -18.32 -1.60 -2.95
N ARG A 94 -19.21 -0.70 -2.52
CA ARG A 94 -18.94 0.75 -2.53
C ARG A 94 -18.57 1.22 -1.14
N LEU A 95 -17.43 1.92 -1.06
CA LEU A 95 -16.90 2.42 0.19
C LEU A 95 -17.57 3.75 0.54
N ILE A 96 -18.43 3.73 1.55
CA ILE A 96 -19.20 4.90 1.99
C ILE A 96 -18.50 5.69 3.12
N SER A 97 -17.80 5.01 4.02
CA SER A 97 -17.10 5.63 5.16
C SER A 97 -16.05 4.69 5.75
N ILE A 98 -15.05 5.24 6.43
CA ILE A 98 -14.03 4.52 7.21
C ILE A 98 -13.94 5.22 8.57
N ASP A 99 -14.03 4.48 9.67
CA ASP A 99 -14.02 5.02 11.04
C ASP A 99 -14.98 6.21 11.23
N LYS A 100 -16.20 6.07 10.68
CA LYS A 100 -17.27 7.10 10.67
C LYS A 100 -16.90 8.37 9.91
N LYS A 101 -15.76 8.42 9.22
CA LYS A 101 -15.38 9.51 8.32
C LYS A 101 -15.90 9.17 6.92
N PRO A 102 -16.78 10.00 6.33
CA PRO A 102 -17.31 9.73 5.00
C PRO A 102 -16.20 9.74 3.95
N VAL A 103 -16.26 8.78 3.03
CA VAL A 103 -15.42 8.78 1.82
C VAL A 103 -16.16 9.64 0.79
N THR A 104 -15.87 10.94 0.79
CA THR A 104 -16.59 11.89 -0.07
C THR A 104 -16.22 11.73 -1.54
N LYS A 105 -17.17 12.04 -2.44
CA LYS A 105 -16.90 12.22 -3.88
C LYS A 105 -15.85 13.32 -4.04
N VAL A 106 -14.63 12.94 -4.43
CA VAL A 106 -13.68 13.91 -4.99
C VAL A 106 -14.12 14.10 -6.43
N ALA A 107 -14.85 15.19 -6.70
CA ALA A 107 -15.38 15.45 -8.02
C ALA A 107 -14.24 15.49 -9.04
N SER A 108 -14.38 14.71 -10.11
CA SER A 108 -13.50 14.61 -11.30
C SER A 108 -12.17 13.87 -11.13
N ASP A 109 -11.60 13.78 -9.92
CA ASP A 109 -10.30 13.11 -9.70
C ASP A 109 -10.48 11.77 -8.97
N THR A 110 -10.55 10.71 -9.77
CA THR A 110 -10.71 9.32 -9.31
C THR A 110 -9.48 8.84 -8.54
N ALA A 111 -8.27 9.30 -8.91
CA ALA A 111 -7.04 8.95 -8.21
C ALA A 111 -6.99 9.59 -6.82
N ALA A 112 -7.40 10.86 -6.71
CA ALA A 112 -7.51 11.55 -5.42
C ALA A 112 -8.56 10.91 -4.51
N ALA A 113 -9.68 10.44 -5.04
CA ALA A 113 -10.70 9.72 -4.26
C ALA A 113 -10.15 8.41 -3.65
N VAL A 114 -9.42 7.62 -4.43
CA VAL A 114 -8.77 6.39 -3.94
C VAL A 114 -7.69 6.73 -2.91
N ALA A 115 -6.89 7.78 -3.14
CA ALA A 115 -5.88 8.22 -2.19
C ALA A 115 -6.47 8.71 -0.85
N ALA A 116 -7.59 9.45 -0.91
CA ALA A 116 -8.32 9.92 0.27
C ALA A 116 -8.89 8.76 1.08
N ALA A 117 -9.53 7.77 0.43
CA ALA A 117 -10.00 6.56 1.07
C ALA A 117 -8.84 5.80 1.76
N ARG A 118 -7.70 5.64 1.07
CA ARG A 118 -6.50 5.00 1.63
C ARG A 118 -5.96 5.73 2.86
N ALA A 119 -6.05 7.05 2.90
CA ALA A 119 -5.55 7.84 4.01
C ALA A 119 -6.37 7.67 5.31
N LEU A 120 -7.61 7.17 5.21
CA LEU A 120 -8.48 6.93 6.36
C LEU A 120 -8.21 5.59 7.05
N PHE A 121 -7.52 4.64 6.41
CA PHE A 121 -7.13 3.34 7.01
C PHE A 121 -5.87 3.41 7.89
N ARG A 122 -5.54 4.58 8.44
CA ARG A 122 -4.36 4.80 9.29
C ARG A 122 -4.66 4.59 10.76
#